data_AF-A0A8J5TEB6-F1
#
_entry.id   AF-A0A8J5TEB6-F1
#
_cell.length_a   1.000
_cell.length_b   1.000
_cell.length_c   1.000
_cell.angle_alpha   90.00
_cell.angle_beta   90.00
_cell.angle_gamma   90.00
#
_symmetry.space_group_name_H-M   'P 1'
#
loop_
_entity.id
_entity.type
_entity.pdbx_description
1 polymer ?
#
loop_
_entity_poly.entity_id
_entity_poly.type
_entity_poly.pdbx_seq_one_letter_code
_entity_poly.pdbx_strand_id
1 'polypeptide(L)'
;MADGAFCVTKAMKHELAQNWGINATVLYDKSSEFFHPTSLKEKHELYMKQLFSRLGNSICSAMGNVDCISVENEVEDRNVTAFTSTIDGEIFLKPNRPALVVSSTSWTLDEDFSILLEAALMYDRRVAATLGEEDSMDEGQLWIDIKNGKQFAYPRLLFIITGKGPNRKKYEEQIKRLKLRRVAFQTMWLASEDYPLLLGSTDLGVSLHTSSSGLDLPMKVVDMFGCGLPVCAASFSCIEELVKINRNGHLFSTSSELADELMMLFKGFPEECDVLKSLKAGALNSGSSSKWSTEWETYALPLVNQVIG
;
A
#
# COMPACT_ATOMS: atom_id res chain seq x y z
N MET A 1 1.22 -39.08 -16.68
CA MET A 1 1.43 -38.37 -15.39
C MET A 1 2.55 -37.37 -15.65
N ALA A 2 2.47 -36.15 -15.13
CA ALA A 2 3.59 -35.22 -15.23
C ALA A 2 4.70 -35.71 -14.29
N ASP A 3 5.93 -35.84 -14.79
CA ASP A 3 7.05 -36.38 -14.02
C ASP A 3 7.61 -35.39 -12.98
N GLY A 4 7.07 -34.16 -12.92
CA GLY A 4 7.32 -33.16 -11.88
C GLY A 4 6.20 -32.12 -11.82
N ALA A 5 5.91 -31.61 -10.61
CA ALA A 5 4.88 -30.58 -10.37
C ALA A 5 5.38 -29.48 -9.43
N PHE A 6 5.02 -28.23 -9.75
CA PHE A 6 5.23 -27.07 -8.87
C PHE A 6 3.91 -26.57 -8.31
N CYS A 7 3.97 -25.89 -7.17
CA CYS A 7 2.85 -25.19 -6.55
C CYS A 7 3.34 -23.94 -5.82
N VAL A 8 2.45 -22.97 -5.61
CA VAL A 8 2.83 -21.63 -5.11
C VAL A 8 2.80 -21.50 -3.58
N THR A 9 2.26 -22.49 -2.88
CA THR A 9 2.14 -22.50 -1.42
C THR A 9 2.28 -23.90 -0.85
N LYS A 10 2.63 -23.99 0.43
CA LYS A 10 2.55 -25.22 1.21
C LYS A 10 1.11 -25.70 1.35
N ALA A 11 0.16 -24.78 1.49
CA ALA A 11 -1.26 -25.12 1.49
C ALA A 11 -1.65 -25.87 0.21
N MET A 12 -1.29 -25.34 -0.96
CA MET A 12 -1.56 -26.00 -2.25
C MET A 12 -0.82 -27.33 -2.38
N LYS A 13 0.42 -27.43 -1.91
CA LYS A 13 1.15 -28.71 -1.87
C LYS A 13 0.39 -29.77 -1.10
N HIS A 14 -0.14 -29.41 0.07
CA HIS A 14 -0.89 -30.33 0.92
C HIS A 14 -2.17 -30.79 0.24
N GLU A 15 -2.93 -29.85 -0.33
CA GLU A 15 -4.17 -30.13 -1.06
C GLU A 15 -3.91 -31.05 -2.27
N LEU A 16 -2.88 -30.75 -3.07
CA LEU A 16 -2.46 -31.57 -4.23
C LEU A 16 -2.12 -33.01 -3.83
N ALA A 17 -1.41 -33.18 -2.72
CA ALA A 17 -1.03 -34.50 -2.22
C ALA A 17 -2.23 -35.28 -1.70
N GLN A 18 -3.13 -34.65 -0.95
CA GLN A 18 -4.27 -35.32 -0.32
C GLN A 18 -5.38 -35.69 -1.32
N ASN A 19 -5.73 -34.78 -2.20
CA ASN A 19 -6.92 -34.94 -3.04
C ASN A 19 -6.60 -35.54 -4.42
N TRP A 20 -5.36 -35.40 -4.90
CA TRP A 20 -4.95 -35.87 -6.22
C TRP A 20 -3.72 -36.78 -6.21
N GLY A 21 -3.10 -37.03 -5.05
CA GLY A 21 -1.88 -37.84 -4.95
C GLY A 21 -0.68 -37.21 -5.66
N ILE A 22 -0.71 -35.89 -5.92
CA ILE A 22 0.34 -35.16 -6.64
C ILE A 22 1.36 -34.66 -5.63
N ASN A 23 2.61 -35.15 -5.72
CA ASN A 23 3.71 -34.64 -4.93
C ASN A 23 4.36 -33.43 -5.61
N ALA A 24 3.94 -32.23 -5.22
CA ALA A 24 4.48 -30.97 -5.76
C ALA A 24 5.63 -30.39 -4.92
N THR A 25 6.53 -29.66 -5.58
CA THR A 25 7.54 -28.80 -4.96
C THR A 25 6.98 -27.39 -4.82
N VAL A 26 7.12 -26.77 -3.65
CA VAL A 26 6.72 -25.37 -3.47
C VAL A 26 7.76 -24.48 -4.12
N LEU A 27 7.33 -23.60 -5.01
CA LEU A 27 8.15 -22.59 -5.67
C LEU A 27 7.48 -21.24 -5.42
N TYR A 28 8.04 -20.46 -4.48
CA TYR A 28 7.47 -19.15 -4.17
C TYR A 28 7.87 -18.13 -5.22
N ASP A 29 6.94 -17.24 -5.54
CA ASP A 29 7.27 -16.07 -6.35
C ASP A 29 8.22 -15.13 -5.60
N LYS A 30 9.06 -14.40 -6.35
CA LYS A 30 10.04 -13.45 -5.82
C LYS A 30 10.03 -12.16 -6.61
N SER A 31 10.22 -11.06 -5.90
CA SER A 31 10.27 -9.74 -6.50
C SER A 31 11.43 -9.65 -7.49
N SER A 32 11.20 -8.98 -8.61
CA SER A 32 12.26 -8.60 -9.53
C SER A 32 13.19 -7.55 -8.90
N GLU A 33 14.44 -7.48 -9.37
CA GLU A 33 15.47 -6.61 -8.80
C GLU A 33 15.20 -5.10 -8.97
N PHE A 34 14.34 -4.72 -9.93
CA PHE A 34 13.96 -3.33 -10.14
C PHE A 34 12.93 -2.81 -9.11
N PHE A 35 12.37 -3.69 -8.26
CA PHE A 35 11.64 -3.26 -7.09
C PHE A 35 12.61 -3.06 -5.94
N HIS A 36 12.85 -1.80 -5.60
CA HIS A 36 13.74 -1.38 -4.53
C HIS A 36 13.19 -0.13 -3.83
N PRO A 37 13.67 0.19 -2.62
CA PRO A 37 13.37 1.47 -1.99
C PRO A 37 13.74 2.64 -2.91
N THR A 38 12.86 3.63 -3.01
CA THR A 38 13.07 4.80 -3.87
C THR A 38 13.85 5.87 -3.12
N SER A 39 14.87 6.44 -3.78
CA SER A 39 15.67 7.52 -3.22
C SER A 39 14.82 8.78 -3.00
N LEU A 40 15.27 9.69 -2.13
CA LEU A 40 14.52 10.91 -1.85
C LEU A 40 14.39 11.83 -3.08
N LYS A 41 15.40 11.81 -3.96
CA LYS A 41 15.36 12.54 -5.23
C LYS A 41 14.30 11.98 -6.16
N GLU A 42 14.29 10.67 -6.38
CA GLU A 42 13.29 10.00 -7.22
C GLU A 42 11.87 10.15 -6.64
N LYS A 43 11.72 10.12 -5.31
CA LYS A 43 10.45 10.44 -4.63
C LYS A 43 9.96 11.83 -5.00
N HIS A 44 10.81 12.84 -4.88
CA HIS A 44 10.46 14.22 -5.21
C HIS A 44 10.09 14.36 -6.70
N GLU A 45 10.88 13.78 -7.60
CA GLU A 45 10.60 13.78 -9.04
C GLU A 45 9.26 13.08 -9.36
N LEU A 46 8.97 11.94 -8.72
CA LEU A 46 7.69 11.25 -8.87
C LEU A 46 6.53 12.09 -8.37
N TYR A 47 6.66 12.73 -7.20
CA TYR A 47 5.61 13.58 -6.65
C TYR A 47 5.35 14.80 -7.54
N MET A 48 6.40 15.42 -8.09
CA MET A 48 6.27 16.50 -9.07
C MET A 48 5.59 16.01 -10.37
N LYS A 49 6.04 14.86 -10.90
CA LYS A 49 5.53 14.31 -12.15
C LYS A 49 4.08 13.85 -12.03
N GLN A 50 3.74 13.07 -11.01
CA GLN A 50 2.47 12.34 -10.93
C GLN A 50 1.44 12.98 -10.02
N LEU A 51 1.89 13.62 -8.93
CA LEU A 51 0.99 14.24 -7.96
C LEU A 51 0.77 15.71 -8.29
N PHE A 52 1.80 16.48 -8.63
CA PHE A 52 1.63 17.91 -8.96
C PHE A 52 0.97 18.14 -10.32
N SER A 53 1.39 17.43 -11.38
CA SER A 53 0.88 17.69 -12.75
C SER A 53 -0.54 17.19 -13.04
N ARG A 54 -1.03 16.20 -12.28
CA ARG A 54 -2.34 15.54 -12.51
C ARG A 54 -3.45 15.96 -11.55
N LEU A 55 -3.15 16.83 -10.59
CA LEU A 55 -4.15 17.47 -9.71
C LEU A 55 -5.23 18.24 -10.51
N GLY A 56 -5.04 18.48 -11.81
CA GLY A 56 -6.04 19.14 -12.67
C GLY A 56 -7.14 18.24 -13.28
N ASN A 57 -6.96 16.92 -13.43
CA ASN A 57 -7.84 16.15 -14.36
C ASN A 57 -8.31 14.74 -13.92
N SER A 58 -7.86 14.17 -12.80
CA SER A 58 -8.31 12.80 -12.41
C SER A 58 -8.52 12.56 -10.92
N ILE A 59 -8.79 13.60 -10.14
CA ILE A 59 -9.15 13.41 -8.72
C ILE A 59 -10.62 12.98 -8.67
N CYS A 60 -10.90 11.76 -8.22
CA CYS A 60 -12.22 11.44 -7.70
C CYS A 60 -12.28 11.99 -6.27
N SER A 61 -12.37 13.31 -6.13
CA SER A 61 -12.49 13.93 -4.81
C SER A 61 -13.86 13.56 -4.23
N ALA A 62 -13.84 13.11 -2.98
CA ALA A 62 -14.97 13.18 -2.08
C ALA A 62 -15.62 14.57 -2.21
N MET A 63 -16.94 14.65 -2.41
CA MET A 63 -17.63 15.93 -2.59
C MET A 63 -17.48 16.80 -1.34
N GLY A 64 -16.59 17.79 -1.41
CA GLY A 64 -16.29 18.81 -0.41
C GLY A 64 -15.11 19.65 -0.94
N ASN A 65 -15.23 20.98 -0.93
CA ASN A 65 -14.17 21.85 -1.40
C ASN A 65 -12.99 21.75 -0.42
N VAL A 66 -11.77 21.48 -0.93
CA VAL A 66 -10.49 21.33 -0.19
C VAL A 66 -10.26 19.90 0.37
N ASP A 67 -9.62 19.03 -0.43
CA ASP A 67 -9.17 17.70 0.00
C ASP A 67 -7.86 17.74 0.81
N CYS A 68 -7.41 16.60 1.34
CA CYS A 68 -6.23 16.49 2.21
C CYS A 68 -4.90 17.00 1.58
N ILE A 69 -4.88 17.34 0.28
CA ILE A 69 -3.72 17.79 -0.52
C ILE A 69 -3.88 19.27 -0.97
N SER A 70 -5.07 19.85 -0.77
CA SER A 70 -5.46 21.14 -1.36
C SER A 70 -4.76 22.38 -0.80
N VAL A 71 -3.97 22.25 0.28
CA VAL A 71 -3.18 23.35 0.91
C VAL A 71 -2.18 23.97 -0.07
N GLU A 72 -1.77 23.22 -1.10
CA GLU A 72 -0.66 23.60 -1.97
C GLU A 72 -1.09 24.10 -3.34
N ASN A 73 -2.41 24.15 -3.60
CA ASN A 73 -2.95 24.72 -4.84
C ASN A 73 -2.70 26.24 -4.97
N GLU A 74 -2.19 26.90 -3.92
CA GLU A 74 -1.95 28.35 -3.88
C GLU A 74 -0.47 28.74 -4.11
N VAL A 75 0.47 27.80 -4.23
CA VAL A 75 1.91 28.11 -4.35
C VAL A 75 2.46 27.57 -5.67
N GLU A 76 2.67 28.46 -6.65
CA GLU A 76 3.34 28.19 -7.94
C GLU A 76 4.86 27.89 -7.81
N ASP A 77 5.34 27.45 -6.65
CA ASP A 77 6.76 27.17 -6.45
C ASP A 77 7.10 25.76 -6.94
N ARG A 78 7.92 25.68 -7.99
CA ARG A 78 8.36 24.43 -8.63
C ARG A 78 9.23 23.54 -7.73
N ASN A 79 9.50 23.97 -6.49
CA ASN A 79 10.41 23.31 -5.56
C ASN A 79 9.69 22.61 -4.39
N VAL A 80 8.36 22.57 -4.37
CA VAL A 80 7.58 22.11 -3.21
C VAL A 80 6.45 21.16 -3.63
N THR A 81 6.26 20.09 -2.86
CA THR A 81 5.13 19.14 -2.96
C THR A 81 4.52 18.85 -1.60
N ALA A 82 3.41 18.10 -1.56
CA ALA A 82 2.72 17.75 -0.30
C ALA A 82 3.60 16.92 0.64
N PHE A 83 4.66 16.32 0.10
CA PHE A 83 5.52 15.38 0.79
C PHE A 83 6.93 15.92 0.99
N THR A 84 7.43 16.73 0.05
CA THR A 84 8.83 17.16 -0.01
C THR A 84 8.99 18.64 -0.30
N SER A 85 10.12 19.21 0.09
CA SER A 85 10.53 20.58 -0.25
C SER A 85 12.01 20.61 -0.58
N THR A 86 12.38 21.45 -1.53
CA THR A 86 13.77 21.72 -1.89
C THR A 86 14.21 23.06 -1.30
N ILE A 87 15.24 23.05 -0.45
CA ILE A 87 15.84 24.25 0.15
C ILE A 87 17.32 24.25 -0.24
N ASP A 88 17.79 25.32 -0.89
CA ASP A 88 19.18 25.46 -1.35
C ASP A 88 19.72 24.29 -2.18
N GLY A 89 18.84 23.60 -2.92
CA GLY A 89 19.18 22.44 -3.75
C GLY A 89 19.16 21.09 -3.03
N GLU A 90 18.94 21.07 -1.71
CA GLU A 90 18.74 19.84 -0.93
C GLU A 90 17.25 19.52 -0.75
N ILE A 91 16.90 18.25 -0.86
CA ILE A 91 15.52 17.77 -0.77
C ILE A 91 15.27 17.23 0.63
N PHE A 92 14.15 17.64 1.24
CA PHE A 92 13.73 17.19 2.57
C PHE A 92 12.29 16.69 2.55
N LEU A 93 11.96 15.75 3.45
CA LEU A 93 10.57 15.38 3.75
C LEU A 93 9.95 16.44 4.66
N LYS A 94 8.70 16.82 4.40
CA LYS A 94 7.98 17.77 5.24
C LYS A 94 7.54 17.13 6.58
N PRO A 95 7.63 17.84 7.71
CA PRO A 95 7.28 17.30 9.02
C PRO A 95 5.79 16.94 9.14
N ASN A 96 4.90 17.71 8.50
CA ASN A 96 3.43 17.47 8.51
C ASN A 96 2.91 16.89 7.19
N ARG A 97 3.77 16.17 6.44
CA ARG A 97 3.34 15.55 5.18
C ARG A 97 2.24 14.52 5.42
N PRO A 98 1.31 14.33 4.47
CA PRO A 98 0.45 13.16 4.49
C PRO A 98 1.27 11.86 4.48
N ALA A 99 0.72 10.82 5.10
CA ALA A 99 1.21 9.46 4.89
C ALA A 99 0.63 8.92 3.57
N LEU A 100 1.50 8.29 2.78
CA LEU A 100 1.12 7.71 1.50
C LEU A 100 0.78 6.23 1.69
N VAL A 101 -0.42 5.82 1.31
CA VAL A 101 -0.88 4.42 1.36
C VAL A 101 -1.20 3.97 -0.05
N VAL A 102 -0.72 2.80 -0.46
CA VAL A 102 -1.04 2.24 -1.79
C VAL A 102 -1.88 0.98 -1.65
N SER A 103 -2.91 0.86 -2.49
CA SER A 103 -3.64 -0.39 -2.64
C SER A 103 -3.73 -0.73 -4.13
N SER A 104 -3.01 -1.78 -4.52
CA SER A 104 -3.07 -2.33 -5.87
C SER A 104 -4.25 -3.29 -5.97
N THR A 105 -5.19 -3.05 -6.89
CA THR A 105 -6.44 -3.81 -6.99
C THR A 105 -6.77 -4.19 -8.43
N SER A 106 -7.29 -5.42 -8.60
CA SER A 106 -7.87 -5.88 -9.86
C SER A 106 -9.31 -5.41 -10.03
N TRP A 107 -9.91 -4.75 -9.04
CA TRP A 107 -11.31 -4.33 -9.00
C TRP A 107 -12.30 -5.47 -9.34
N THR A 108 -11.97 -6.71 -8.97
CA THR A 108 -12.85 -7.88 -9.13
C THR A 108 -13.77 -8.02 -7.90
N LEU A 109 -14.55 -9.10 -7.84
CA LEU A 109 -15.41 -9.40 -6.69
C LEU A 109 -14.64 -10.03 -5.52
N ASP A 110 -13.49 -10.65 -5.80
CA ASP A 110 -12.61 -11.26 -4.78
C ASP A 110 -11.89 -10.22 -3.90
N GLU A 111 -11.95 -8.95 -4.30
CA GLU A 111 -11.38 -7.81 -3.58
C GLU A 111 -12.52 -6.88 -3.13
N ASP A 112 -13.00 -7.10 -1.91
CA ASP A 112 -14.04 -6.26 -1.32
C ASP A 112 -13.46 -4.91 -0.88
N PHE A 113 -13.48 -3.97 -1.81
CA PHE A 113 -12.98 -2.62 -1.60
C PHE A 113 -13.81 -1.80 -0.60
N SER A 114 -15.04 -2.25 -0.26
CA SER A 114 -15.83 -1.58 0.77
C SER A 114 -15.12 -1.58 2.13
N ILE A 115 -14.35 -2.63 2.42
CA ILE A 115 -13.54 -2.74 3.65
C ILE A 115 -12.58 -1.56 3.77
N LEU A 116 -11.89 -1.19 2.68
CA LEU A 116 -10.96 -0.07 2.68
C LEU A 116 -11.67 1.28 2.83
N LEU A 117 -12.80 1.47 2.14
CA LEU A 117 -13.58 2.71 2.22
C LEU A 117 -14.15 2.94 3.62
N GLU A 118 -14.66 1.88 4.25
CA GLU A 118 -15.15 1.92 5.63
C GLU A 118 -14.01 2.16 6.63
N ALA A 119 -12.86 1.51 6.45
CA ALA A 119 -11.69 1.70 7.31
C ALA A 119 -11.18 3.15 7.23
N ALA A 120 -11.14 3.74 6.04
CA ALA A 120 -10.79 5.15 5.84
C ALA A 120 -11.77 6.09 6.53
N LEU A 121 -13.08 5.83 6.44
CA LEU A 121 -14.11 6.60 7.14
C LEU A 121 -13.96 6.49 8.66
N MET A 122 -13.66 5.29 9.17
CA MET A 122 -13.40 5.07 10.59
C MET A 122 -12.15 5.80 11.06
N TYR A 123 -11.05 5.75 10.30
CA TYR A 123 -9.84 6.50 10.60
C TYR A 123 -10.13 8.00 10.68
N ASP A 124 -10.80 8.57 9.67
CA ASP A 124 -11.13 9.99 9.61
C ASP A 124 -11.91 10.46 10.86
N ARG A 125 -12.95 9.70 11.23
CA ARG A 125 -13.79 9.97 12.40
C ARG A 125 -13.07 9.78 13.72
N ARG A 126 -12.26 8.72 13.86
CA ARG A 126 -11.52 8.43 15.09
C ARG A 126 -10.49 9.52 15.34
N VAL A 127 -9.79 9.98 14.30
CA VAL A 127 -8.84 11.10 14.44
C VAL A 127 -9.59 12.40 14.80
N ALA A 128 -10.73 12.70 14.15
CA ALA A 128 -11.55 13.86 14.52
C ALA A 128 -11.94 13.85 16.01
N ALA A 129 -12.39 12.68 16.50
CA ALA A 129 -12.74 12.50 17.91
C ALA A 129 -11.53 12.70 18.85
N THR A 130 -10.32 12.25 18.47
CA THR A 130 -9.11 12.51 19.29
C THR A 130 -8.74 13.99 19.39
N LEU A 131 -9.17 14.80 18.42
CA LEU A 131 -8.93 16.23 18.37
C LEU A 131 -10.06 17.05 19.01
N GLY A 132 -11.13 16.39 19.47
CA GLY A 132 -12.32 17.05 20.00
C GLY A 132 -13.08 17.85 18.95
N GLU A 133 -12.95 17.50 17.67
CA GLU A 133 -13.63 18.20 16.59
C GLU A 133 -15.08 17.73 16.45
N GLU A 134 -15.98 18.70 16.32
CA GLU A 134 -17.38 18.46 15.97
C GLU A 134 -17.59 18.62 14.45
N ASP A 135 -18.59 17.93 13.90
CA ASP A 135 -18.93 18.00 12.46
C ASP A 135 -19.24 19.42 11.98
N SER A 136 -19.64 20.33 12.89
CA SER A 136 -19.92 21.74 12.63
C SER A 136 -18.68 22.65 12.57
N MET A 137 -17.48 22.14 12.88
CA MET A 137 -16.26 22.94 12.79
C MET A 137 -15.90 23.29 11.35
N ASP A 138 -15.41 24.53 11.16
CA ASP A 138 -14.95 25.06 9.87
C ASP A 138 -13.74 24.27 9.35
N GLU A 139 -13.85 23.79 8.11
CA GLU A 139 -12.79 23.05 7.42
C GLU A 139 -11.53 23.91 7.23
N GLY A 140 -11.70 25.24 7.14
CA GLY A 140 -10.60 26.20 7.07
C GLY A 140 -9.65 26.14 8.28
N GLN A 141 -10.15 25.83 9.47
CA GLN A 141 -9.36 25.86 10.69
C GLN A 141 -8.28 24.77 10.71
N LEU A 142 -8.58 23.56 10.24
CA LEU A 142 -7.59 22.47 10.11
C LEU A 142 -6.41 22.91 9.25
N TRP A 143 -6.69 23.64 8.17
CA TRP A 143 -5.68 24.12 7.23
C TRP A 143 -4.83 25.26 7.78
N ILE A 144 -5.45 26.18 8.50
CA ILE A 144 -4.74 27.26 9.21
C ILE A 144 -3.79 26.66 10.25
N ASP A 145 -4.25 25.67 11.02
CA ASP A 145 -3.44 24.98 12.02
C ASP A 145 -2.23 24.28 11.39
N ILE A 146 -2.42 23.60 10.26
CA ILE A 146 -1.32 22.97 9.50
C ILE A 146 -0.33 24.02 8.99
N LYS A 147 -0.81 25.12 8.38
CA LYS A 147 0.05 26.22 7.89
C LYS A 147 0.83 26.88 9.03
N ASN A 148 0.26 26.94 10.23
CA ASN A 148 0.91 27.46 11.44
C ASN A 148 1.85 26.46 12.12
N GLY A 149 2.03 25.26 11.54
CA GLY A 149 2.98 24.26 12.05
C GLY A 149 2.49 23.46 13.25
N LYS A 150 1.17 23.45 13.53
CA LYS A 150 0.59 22.60 14.58
C LYS A 150 0.92 21.14 14.27
N GLN A 151 1.40 20.42 15.28
CA GLN A 151 1.68 18.99 15.20
C GLN A 151 0.40 18.20 15.53
N PHE A 152 0.15 17.15 14.75
CA PHE A 152 -0.99 16.27 14.95
C PHE A 152 -0.48 14.88 15.28
N ALA A 153 -1.13 14.21 16.24
CA ALA A 153 -0.77 12.84 16.62
C ALA A 153 -0.98 11.83 15.48
N TYR A 154 -1.82 12.17 14.50
CA TYR A 154 -2.16 11.34 13.35
C TYR A 154 -2.05 12.17 12.07
N PRO A 155 -1.44 11.62 11.00
CA PRO A 155 -1.30 12.32 9.74
C PRO A 155 -2.60 12.27 8.93
N ARG A 156 -2.66 13.15 7.93
CA ARG A 156 -3.55 12.97 6.78
C ARG A 156 -3.12 11.73 5.99
N LEU A 157 -4.06 10.97 5.44
CA LEU A 157 -3.76 9.80 4.60
C LEU A 157 -4.12 10.09 3.14
N LEU A 158 -3.17 9.84 2.24
CA LEU A 158 -3.43 9.78 0.82
C LEU A 158 -3.38 8.33 0.35
N PHE A 159 -4.54 7.79 -0.04
CA PHE A 159 -4.65 6.49 -0.67
C PHE A 159 -4.46 6.60 -2.18
N ILE A 160 -3.43 5.95 -2.70
CA ILE A 160 -3.22 5.74 -4.13
C ILE A 160 -3.75 4.37 -4.51
N ILE A 161 -4.79 4.34 -5.33
CA ILE A 161 -5.43 3.11 -5.78
C ILE A 161 -5.01 2.85 -7.23
N THR A 162 -4.34 1.72 -7.46
CA THR A 162 -3.85 1.35 -8.79
C THR A 162 -4.59 0.14 -9.33
N GLY A 163 -4.51 -0.05 -10.65
CA GLY A 163 -5.06 -1.19 -11.36
C GLY A 163 -6.36 -0.92 -12.12
N LYS A 164 -6.89 -1.97 -12.74
CA LYS A 164 -8.04 -1.91 -13.65
C LYS A 164 -8.92 -3.13 -13.46
N GLY A 165 -10.22 -2.90 -13.48
CA GLY A 165 -11.20 -3.98 -13.55
C GLY A 165 -12.65 -3.48 -13.49
N PRO A 166 -13.60 -4.42 -13.46
CA PRO A 166 -15.01 -4.14 -13.72
C PRO A 166 -15.66 -3.25 -12.67
N ASN A 167 -15.27 -3.39 -11.40
CA ASN A 167 -15.90 -2.65 -10.30
C ASN A 167 -15.30 -1.26 -10.04
N ARG A 168 -14.29 -0.83 -10.82
CA ARG A 168 -13.58 0.44 -10.59
C ARG A 168 -14.53 1.63 -10.52
N LYS A 169 -15.40 1.80 -11.53
CA LYS A 169 -16.33 2.94 -11.61
C LYS A 169 -17.29 2.98 -10.41
N LYS A 170 -17.79 1.81 -9.99
CA LYS A 170 -18.67 1.68 -8.82
C LYS A 170 -18.00 2.23 -7.56
N TYR A 171 -16.75 1.85 -7.31
CA TYR A 171 -16.04 2.32 -6.13
C TYR A 171 -15.58 3.79 -6.25
N GLU A 172 -15.21 4.26 -7.44
CA GLU A 172 -14.96 5.68 -7.68
C GLU A 172 -16.21 6.55 -7.38
N GLU A 173 -17.41 6.07 -7.71
CA GLU A 173 -18.66 6.74 -7.32
C GLU A 173 -18.94 6.71 -5.81
N GLN A 174 -18.55 5.63 -5.12
CA GLN A 174 -18.65 5.56 -3.66
C GLN A 174 -17.67 6.52 -2.98
N ILE A 175 -16.42 6.56 -3.43
CA ILE A 175 -15.38 7.48 -2.95
C ILE A 175 -15.87 8.93 -3.03
N LYS A 176 -16.48 9.33 -4.15
CA LYS A 176 -17.02 10.68 -4.34
C LYS A 176 -18.12 11.05 -3.34
N ARG A 177 -18.83 10.06 -2.77
CA ARG A 177 -19.91 10.29 -1.80
C ARG A 177 -19.41 10.36 -0.36
N LEU A 178 -18.19 9.89 -0.09
CA LEU A 178 -17.58 10.03 1.21
C LEU A 178 -17.32 11.51 1.48
N LYS A 179 -17.46 11.92 2.74
CA LYS A 179 -17.09 13.27 3.21
C LYS A 179 -15.97 13.07 4.21
N LEU A 180 -14.73 13.17 3.72
CA LEU A 180 -13.51 12.90 4.49
C LEU A 180 -12.68 14.18 4.52
N ARG A 181 -12.12 14.51 5.69
CA ARG A 181 -11.31 15.71 5.89
C ARG A 181 -9.80 15.39 5.90
N ARG A 182 -9.46 14.22 6.41
CA ARG A 182 -8.08 13.76 6.65
C ARG A 182 -7.64 12.70 5.67
N VAL A 183 -8.58 12.12 4.94
CA VAL A 183 -8.31 11.03 4.01
C VAL A 183 -8.72 11.44 2.61
N ALA A 184 -7.82 11.24 1.65
CA ALA A 184 -8.13 11.37 0.23
C ALA A 184 -7.81 10.08 -0.53
N PHE A 185 -8.52 9.87 -1.63
CA PHE A 185 -8.29 8.76 -2.55
C PHE A 185 -7.95 9.31 -3.93
N GLN A 186 -6.92 8.75 -4.53
CA GLN A 186 -6.53 9.02 -5.90
C GLN A 186 -6.44 7.70 -6.66
N THR A 187 -7.31 7.49 -7.64
CA THR A 187 -7.13 6.39 -8.60
C THR A 187 -6.15 6.84 -9.67
N MET A 188 -5.16 6.01 -9.99
CA MET A 188 -4.21 6.35 -11.06
C MET A 188 -3.79 5.16 -11.89
N TRP A 189 -3.52 5.45 -13.16
CA TRP A 189 -2.81 4.56 -14.05
C TRP A 189 -1.36 5.02 -14.14
N LEU A 190 -0.44 4.11 -13.84
CA LEU A 190 1.00 4.33 -13.87
C LEU A 190 1.61 3.59 -15.05
N ALA A 191 2.67 4.17 -15.60
CA ALA A 191 3.55 3.43 -16.50
C ALA A 191 4.28 2.34 -15.71
N SER A 192 4.75 1.29 -16.39
CA SER A 192 5.47 0.16 -15.77
C SER A 192 6.68 0.62 -14.96
N GLU A 193 7.36 1.68 -15.39
CA GLU A 193 8.58 2.19 -14.75
C GLU A 193 8.26 3.04 -13.51
N ASP A 194 7.08 3.66 -13.47
CA ASP A 194 6.66 4.51 -12.35
C ASP A 194 6.06 3.68 -11.19
N TYR A 195 5.63 2.45 -11.43
CA TYR A 195 5.03 1.60 -10.40
C TYR A 195 6.01 1.20 -9.28
N PRO A 196 7.23 0.69 -9.58
CA PRO A 196 8.25 0.45 -8.54
C PRO A 196 8.62 1.71 -7.77
N LEU A 197 8.71 2.86 -8.47
CA LEU A 197 8.96 4.16 -7.85
C LEU A 197 7.85 4.55 -6.88
N LEU A 198 6.57 4.33 -7.23
CA LEU A 198 5.47 4.57 -6.31
C LEU A 198 5.57 3.66 -5.08
N LEU A 199 5.77 2.35 -5.26
CA LEU A 199 5.85 1.42 -4.15
C LEU A 199 6.98 1.78 -3.18
N GLY A 200 8.19 2.05 -3.68
CA GLY A 200 9.33 2.48 -2.86
C GLY A 200 9.20 3.91 -2.31
N SER A 201 8.24 4.68 -2.80
CA SER A 201 7.87 6.01 -2.29
C SER A 201 6.75 6.00 -1.24
N THR A 202 6.11 4.86 -1.03
CA THR A 202 4.91 4.72 -0.18
C THR A 202 5.26 4.37 1.26
N ASP A 203 4.39 4.71 2.21
CA ASP A 203 4.58 4.42 3.63
C ASP A 203 4.00 3.08 4.06
N LEU A 204 2.84 2.69 3.53
CA LEU A 204 2.15 1.43 3.82
C LEU A 204 1.45 0.88 2.58
N GLY A 205 1.53 -0.43 2.35
CA GLY A 205 0.70 -1.14 1.38
C GLY A 205 -0.57 -1.71 2.02
N VAL A 206 -1.69 -1.72 1.30
CA VAL A 206 -2.88 -2.46 1.68
C VAL A 206 -3.23 -3.47 0.59
N SER A 207 -3.35 -4.74 0.95
CA SER A 207 -3.77 -5.81 0.04
C SER A 207 -5.11 -6.39 0.49
N LEU A 208 -6.16 -6.08 -0.27
CA LEU A 208 -7.50 -6.68 -0.10
C LEU A 208 -7.66 -8.03 -0.80
N HIS A 209 -6.60 -8.53 -1.44
CA HIS A 209 -6.67 -9.78 -2.17
C HIS A 209 -6.92 -10.95 -1.23
N THR A 210 -7.97 -11.71 -1.53
CA THR A 210 -8.20 -13.03 -0.97
C THR A 210 -8.16 -14.04 -2.11
N SER A 211 -7.63 -15.23 -1.84
CA SER A 211 -7.68 -16.33 -2.79
C SER A 211 -9.01 -17.06 -2.61
N SER A 212 -9.83 -17.16 -3.67
CA SER A 212 -11.11 -17.89 -3.61
C SER A 212 -10.91 -19.39 -3.31
N SER A 213 -9.75 -19.95 -3.66
CA SER A 213 -9.33 -21.31 -3.28
C SER A 213 -8.72 -21.35 -1.88
N GLY A 214 -8.23 -20.22 -1.36
CA GLY A 214 -7.45 -20.12 -0.13
C GLY A 214 -6.01 -20.65 -0.28
N LEU A 215 -5.56 -20.91 -1.51
CA LEU A 215 -4.30 -21.59 -1.79
C LEU A 215 -3.27 -20.69 -2.49
N ASP A 216 -3.66 -19.52 -2.99
CA ASP A 216 -2.80 -18.63 -3.76
C ASP A 216 -2.37 -17.39 -2.97
N LEU A 217 -1.11 -16.96 -3.15
CA LEU A 217 -0.56 -15.77 -2.52
C LEU A 217 -0.68 -14.53 -3.43
N PRO A 218 -0.86 -13.33 -2.85
CA PRO A 218 -0.94 -12.10 -3.63
C PRO A 218 0.46 -11.70 -4.14
N MET A 219 0.75 -11.93 -5.42
CA MET A 219 2.03 -11.56 -6.04
C MET A 219 2.37 -10.07 -5.85
N LYS A 220 1.36 -9.18 -5.86
CA LYS A 220 1.56 -7.74 -5.59
C LYS A 220 2.24 -7.44 -4.25
N VAL A 221 2.05 -8.28 -3.23
CA VAL A 221 2.70 -8.10 -1.92
C VAL A 221 4.19 -8.42 -1.99
N VAL A 222 4.58 -9.35 -2.88
CA VAL A 222 5.97 -9.67 -3.14
C VAL A 222 6.71 -8.44 -3.70
N ASP A 223 6.10 -7.74 -4.67
CA ASP A 223 6.64 -6.48 -5.21
C ASP A 223 6.78 -5.39 -4.13
N MET A 224 5.77 -5.25 -3.26
CA MET A 224 5.80 -4.31 -2.14
C MET A 224 6.98 -4.61 -1.21
N PHE A 225 7.21 -5.87 -0.85
CA PHE A 225 8.36 -6.26 -0.05
C PHE A 225 9.71 -6.03 -0.76
N GLY A 226 9.79 -6.21 -2.08
CA GLY A 226 10.95 -5.82 -2.87
C GLY A 226 11.31 -4.34 -2.69
N CYS A 227 10.30 -3.47 -2.66
CA CYS A 227 10.45 -2.04 -2.38
C CYS A 227 10.67 -1.67 -0.90
N GLY A 228 10.71 -2.65 0.02
CA GLY A 228 10.76 -2.40 1.46
C GLY A 228 9.46 -1.83 2.04
N LEU A 229 8.35 -1.97 1.32
CA LEU A 229 7.03 -1.48 1.71
C LEU A 229 6.30 -2.54 2.55
N PRO A 230 6.03 -2.30 3.85
CA PRO A 230 5.25 -3.21 4.66
C PRO A 230 3.78 -3.18 4.24
N VAL A 231 3.04 -4.25 4.58
CA VAL A 231 1.66 -4.41 4.14
C VAL A 231 0.69 -4.71 5.29
N CYS A 232 -0.50 -4.14 5.23
CA CYS A 232 -1.68 -4.71 5.86
C CYS A 232 -2.38 -5.59 4.82
N ALA A 233 -2.56 -6.88 5.08
CA ALA A 233 -3.18 -7.81 4.14
C ALA A 233 -4.46 -8.44 4.70
N ALA A 234 -5.45 -8.67 3.83
CA ALA A 234 -6.65 -9.41 4.18
C ALA A 234 -6.27 -10.83 4.64
N SER A 235 -6.84 -11.28 5.75
CA SER A 235 -6.56 -12.58 6.35
C SER A 235 -7.27 -13.71 5.61
N PHE A 236 -6.52 -14.73 5.20
CA PHE A 236 -7.03 -15.98 4.63
C PHE A 236 -6.01 -17.12 4.82
N SER A 237 -6.42 -18.36 4.58
CA SER A 237 -5.73 -19.59 5.03
C SER A 237 -4.22 -19.66 4.82
N CYS A 238 -3.70 -19.24 3.66
CA CYS A 238 -2.26 -19.34 3.35
C CYS A 238 -1.50 -18.01 3.41
N ILE A 239 -2.14 -16.88 3.72
CA ILE A 239 -1.49 -15.55 3.65
C ILE A 239 -0.26 -15.44 4.56
N GLU A 240 -0.28 -16.15 5.69
CA GLU A 240 0.83 -16.18 6.64
C GLU A 240 2.09 -16.80 6.07
N GLU A 241 2.04 -17.55 4.95
CA GLU A 241 3.24 -18.00 4.24
C GLU A 241 4.07 -16.81 3.74
N LEU A 242 3.41 -15.70 3.36
CA LEU A 242 4.02 -14.49 2.83
C LEU A 242 4.11 -13.36 3.88
N VAL A 243 3.00 -13.02 4.52
CA VAL A 243 2.91 -11.91 5.49
C VAL A 243 3.12 -12.44 6.90
N LYS A 244 4.23 -12.03 7.52
CA LYS A 244 4.63 -12.39 8.87
C LYS A 244 4.28 -11.23 9.81
N ILE A 245 3.28 -11.47 10.66
CA ILE A 245 2.77 -10.51 11.67
C ILE A 245 3.94 -9.95 12.49
N ASN A 246 3.95 -8.64 12.73
CA ASN A 246 5.00 -7.89 13.45
C ASN A 246 6.41 -7.94 12.83
N ARG A 247 6.56 -8.55 11.65
CA ARG A 247 7.83 -8.60 10.91
C ARG A 247 7.77 -7.77 9.65
N ASN A 248 6.91 -8.12 8.69
CA ASN A 248 6.84 -7.44 7.39
C ASN A 248 5.46 -6.87 7.08
N GLY A 249 4.46 -7.15 7.92
CA GLY A 249 3.11 -6.66 7.75
C GLY A 249 2.19 -7.13 8.86
N HIS A 250 0.94 -6.68 8.82
CA HIS A 250 -0.16 -7.10 9.69
C HIS A 250 -1.30 -7.70 8.87
N LEU A 251 -2.20 -8.41 9.52
CA LEU A 251 -3.39 -9.01 8.91
C LEU A 251 -4.65 -8.35 9.45
N PHE A 252 -5.68 -8.27 8.62
CA PHE A 252 -7.01 -7.82 9.01
C PHE A 252 -8.09 -8.67 8.35
N SER A 253 -9.22 -8.80 9.02
CA SER A 253 -10.43 -9.47 8.51
C SER A 253 -11.61 -8.51 8.34
N THR A 254 -11.56 -7.32 8.97
CA THR A 254 -12.67 -6.36 8.95
C THR A 254 -12.20 -4.93 8.69
N SER A 255 -13.13 -4.04 8.31
CA SER A 255 -12.86 -2.60 8.17
C SER A 255 -12.44 -1.96 9.49
N SER A 256 -12.98 -2.43 10.62
CA SER A 256 -12.56 -1.95 11.95
C SER A 256 -11.13 -2.33 12.27
N GLU A 257 -10.74 -3.59 12.02
CA GLU A 257 -9.35 -4.04 12.25
C GLU A 257 -8.38 -3.27 11.36
N LEU A 258 -8.70 -3.08 10.08
CA LEU A 258 -7.85 -2.26 9.21
C LEU A 258 -7.75 -0.81 9.72
N ALA A 259 -8.84 -0.23 10.22
CA ALA A 259 -8.79 1.10 10.83
C ALA A 259 -7.95 1.14 12.12
N ASP A 260 -7.99 0.08 12.94
CA ASP A 260 -7.15 -0.06 14.14
C ASP A 260 -5.67 -0.13 13.74
N GLU A 261 -5.34 -0.88 12.67
CA GLU A 261 -3.98 -0.95 12.14
C GLU A 261 -3.49 0.40 11.61
N LEU A 262 -4.32 1.12 10.85
CA LEU A 262 -3.97 2.46 10.36
C LEU A 262 -3.71 3.42 11.54
N MET A 263 -4.55 3.38 12.58
CA MET A 263 -4.33 4.18 13.79
C MET A 263 -3.03 3.78 14.49
N MET A 264 -2.77 2.49 14.68
CA MET A 264 -1.56 2.03 15.36
C MET A 264 -0.29 2.44 14.62
N LEU A 265 -0.25 2.19 13.30
CA LEU A 265 0.93 2.38 12.47
C LEU A 265 1.26 3.85 12.22
N PHE A 266 0.25 4.72 12.14
CA PHE A 266 0.45 6.14 11.83
C PHE A 266 0.42 7.07 13.04
N LYS A 267 0.26 6.55 14.26
CA LYS A 267 0.41 7.37 15.47
C LYS A 267 1.84 7.93 15.55
N GLY A 268 1.96 9.25 15.72
CA GLY A 268 3.24 9.96 15.81
C GLY A 268 4.00 10.10 14.48
N PHE A 269 3.39 9.72 13.35
CA PHE A 269 4.02 9.82 12.04
C PHE A 269 4.38 11.29 11.68
N PRO A 270 5.53 11.54 11.01
CA PRO A 270 6.48 10.57 10.45
C PRO A 270 7.61 10.14 11.39
N GLU A 271 7.81 10.82 12.52
CA GLU A 271 9.01 10.65 13.35
C GLU A 271 8.85 9.64 14.47
N GLU A 272 7.69 9.54 15.11
CA GLU A 272 7.45 8.72 16.30
C GLU A 272 6.63 7.45 16.00
N CYS A 273 6.70 6.94 14.76
CA CYS A 273 5.97 5.75 14.30
C CYS A 273 6.83 4.47 14.31
N ASP A 274 7.30 4.05 15.49
CA ASP A 274 8.28 2.95 15.63
C ASP A 274 7.79 1.59 15.08
N VAL A 275 6.51 1.28 15.27
CA VAL A 275 5.91 0.04 14.75
C VAL A 275 6.02 0.00 13.22
N LEU A 276 5.65 1.09 12.55
CA LEU A 276 5.75 1.20 11.09
C LEU A 276 7.21 1.13 10.61
N LYS A 277 8.14 1.79 11.31
CA LYS A 277 9.58 1.73 11.01
C LYS A 277 10.13 0.30 11.13
N SER A 278 9.72 -0.43 12.16
CA SER A 278 10.07 -1.84 12.36
C SER A 278 9.54 -2.72 11.22
N LEU A 279 8.28 -2.54 10.83
CA LEU A 279 7.70 -3.28 9.71
C LEU A 279 8.40 -2.97 8.38
N LYS A 280 8.76 -1.71 8.11
CA LYS A 280 9.56 -1.32 6.94
C LYS A 280 10.90 -2.06 6.90
N ALA A 281 11.60 -2.15 8.03
CA ALA A 281 12.86 -2.90 8.12
C ALA A 281 12.65 -4.40 7.84
N GLY A 282 11.60 -5.01 8.39
CA GLY A 282 11.34 -6.43 8.14
C GLY A 282 10.77 -6.73 6.75
N ALA A 283 10.05 -5.79 6.12
CA ALA A 283 9.67 -5.86 4.70
C ALA A 283 10.90 -5.84 3.79
N LEU A 284 11.84 -4.91 4.03
CA LEU A 284 13.11 -4.84 3.31
C LEU A 284 13.94 -6.12 3.46
N ASN A 285 14.01 -6.67 4.68
CA ASN A 285 14.66 -7.97 4.93
C ASN A 285 13.94 -9.10 4.19
N SER A 286 12.62 -9.07 4.09
CA SER A 286 11.85 -10.10 3.36
C SER A 286 12.12 -10.03 1.86
N GLY A 287 12.09 -8.82 1.26
CA GLY A 287 12.38 -8.61 -0.16
C GLY A 287 13.83 -8.91 -0.57
N SER A 288 14.79 -8.66 0.33
CA SER A 288 16.22 -8.93 0.06
C SER A 288 16.66 -10.36 0.37
N SER A 289 15.91 -11.10 1.19
CA SER A 289 16.34 -12.43 1.69
C SER A 289 16.42 -13.54 0.65
N SER A 290 15.76 -13.41 -0.52
CA SER A 290 15.83 -14.42 -1.58
C SER A 290 15.50 -13.82 -2.93
N LYS A 291 16.43 -13.91 -3.88
CA LYS A 291 16.21 -13.54 -5.28
C LYS A 291 15.51 -14.68 -6.02
N TRP A 292 14.81 -14.36 -7.11
CA TRP A 292 14.21 -15.35 -8.00
C TRP A 292 15.22 -16.40 -8.48
N SER A 293 16.46 -16.00 -8.80
CA SER A 293 17.52 -16.92 -9.22
C SER A 293 17.84 -17.97 -8.15
N THR A 294 17.94 -17.56 -6.89
CA THR A 294 18.20 -18.48 -5.76
C THR A 294 17.04 -19.45 -5.56
N GLU A 295 15.80 -18.97 -5.65
CA GLU A 295 14.61 -19.82 -5.52
C GLU A 295 14.56 -20.85 -6.67
N TRP A 296 14.85 -20.41 -7.90
CA TRP A 296 14.93 -21.26 -9.08
C TRP A 296 16.00 -22.34 -8.96
N GLU A 297 17.23 -21.96 -8.62
CA GLU A 297 18.36 -22.90 -8.45
C GLU A 297 18.11 -23.90 -7.34
N THR A 298 17.43 -23.49 -6.26
CA THR A 298 17.18 -24.34 -5.09
C THR A 298 16.03 -25.32 -5.31
N TYR A 299 14.93 -24.89 -5.96
CA TYR A 299 13.70 -25.68 -6.02
C TYR A 299 13.30 -26.08 -7.43
N ALA A 300 13.46 -25.20 -8.42
CA ALA A 300 13.00 -25.47 -9.79
C ALA A 300 14.01 -26.33 -10.57
N LEU A 301 15.27 -25.90 -10.60
CA LEU A 301 16.34 -26.56 -11.37
C LEU A 301 16.51 -28.05 -11.01
N PRO A 302 16.50 -28.48 -9.73
CA PRO A 302 16.64 -29.90 -9.39
C PRO A 302 15.49 -30.75 -9.95
N LEU A 303 14.26 -30.23 -9.92
CA LEU A 303 13.09 -30.95 -10.45
C LEU A 303 13.13 -31.02 -11.98
N VAL A 304 13.50 -29.93 -12.64
CA VAL A 304 13.67 -29.90 -14.10
C VAL A 304 14.72 -30.92 -14.55
N ASN A 305 15.85 -30.98 -13.87
CA ASN A 305 16.93 -31.95 -14.17
C ASN A 305 16.50 -33.40 -13.94
N GLN A 306 15.57 -33.68 -13.02
CA GLN A 306 15.03 -35.02 -12.81
C GLN A 306 14.09 -35.45 -13.94
N VAL A 307 13.36 -34.51 -14.54
CA VAL A 307 12.35 -34.79 -15.57
C VAL A 307 12.94 -34.86 -16.98
N ILE A 308 13.95 -34.03 -17.27
CA ILE A 308 14.59 -33.95 -18.61
C ILE A 308 15.79 -34.92 -18.72
N GLY A 309 16.08 -35.67 -17.66
CA GLY A 309 17.19 -36.65 -17.59
C GLY A 309 17.16 -37.72 -18.68
#